data_AF-A0A0H2L284-F1
#
_entry.id   AF-A0A0H2L284-F1
#
_cell.length_a   1.000
_cell.length_b   1.000
_cell.length_c   1.000
_cell.angle_alpha   90.00
_cell.angle_beta   90.00
_cell.angle_gamma   90.00
#
_symmetry.space_group_name_H-M   'P 1'
#
loop_
_entity.id
_entity.type
_entity.pdbx_description
1 polymer ?
#
loop_
_entity_poly.entity_id
_entity_poly.type
_entity_poly.pdbx_seq_one_letter_code
_entity_poly.pdbx_strand_id
1 'polypeptide(L)'
;MTGELRVRAEEVVVTACPDGPLLVRGPARLVDQEGNEIERHRATVALCRCGGTAIPPWCDGTHKVNGYRSGDGDGRSTASEAGTGA
;
A
#
# COMPACT_ATOMS: atom_id res chain seq x y z
N MET A 1 18.17 18.48 6.98
CA MET A 1 16.92 18.81 7.68
C MET A 1 15.88 17.79 7.25
N THR A 2 15.94 16.57 7.80
CA THR A 2 15.05 15.47 7.41
C THR A 2 14.07 15.26 8.54
N GLY A 3 12.82 15.70 8.33
CA GLY A 3 11.75 15.55 9.30
C GLY A 3 11.49 14.08 9.55
N GLU A 4 11.78 13.62 10.77
CA GLU A 4 11.45 12.30 11.25
C GLU A 4 9.92 12.26 11.43
N LEU A 5 9.20 11.64 10.49
CA LEU A 5 7.75 11.47 10.59
C LEU A 5 7.46 10.59 11.82
N ARG A 6 7.17 11.24 12.94
CA ARG A 6 6.62 10.58 14.12
C ARG A 6 5.16 10.27 13.81
N VAL A 7 4.91 9.04 13.36
CA VAL A 7 3.55 8.51 13.18
C VAL A 7 2.83 8.64 14.52
N ARG A 8 1.75 9.42 14.58
CA ARG A 8 0.94 9.55 15.80
C ARG A 8 0.14 8.26 15.99
N ALA A 9 -0.13 7.85 17.22
CA ALA A 9 -0.77 6.55 17.53
C ALA A 9 -2.16 6.34 16.88
N GLU A 10 -2.82 7.42 16.48
CA GLU A 10 -4.14 7.43 15.83
C GLU A 10 -4.07 7.56 14.31
N GLU A 11 -2.86 7.70 13.76
CA GLU A 11 -2.64 7.92 12.34
C GLU A 11 -2.61 6.60 11.57
N VAL A 12 -3.34 6.54 10.46
CA VAL A 12 -3.27 5.43 9.51
C VAL A 12 -2.28 5.78 8.41
N VAL A 13 -1.25 4.97 8.27
CA VAL A 13 -0.24 5.11 7.20
C VAL A 13 -0.32 3.90 6.29
N VAL A 14 -0.48 4.16 4.99
CA VAL A 14 -0.44 3.12 3.94
C VAL A 14 0.82 3.32 3.11
N THR A 15 1.72 2.34 3.12
CA THR A 15 2.95 2.35 2.33
C THR A 15 2.83 1.36 1.18
N ALA A 16 2.97 1.83 -0.05
CA ALA A 16 3.13 0.95 -1.21
C ALA A 16 4.58 0.46 -1.27
N CYS A 17 4.83 -0.79 -0.86
CA CYS A 17 6.16 -1.36 -0.97
C CYS A 17 6.50 -1.64 -2.44
N PRO A 18 7.69 -1.25 -2.94
CA PRO A 18 8.11 -1.57 -4.31
C PRO A 18 7.95 -3.06 -4.60
N ASP A 19 7.29 -3.37 -5.72
CA ASP A 19 7.01 -4.72 -6.20
C ASP A 19 6.37 -5.63 -5.12
N GLY A 20 5.68 -5.00 -4.17
CA GLY A 20 5.22 -5.65 -2.96
C GLY A 20 3.82 -5.21 -2.52
N PRO A 21 3.46 -5.59 -1.29
CA PRO A 21 2.13 -5.33 -0.73
C PRO A 21 1.92 -3.88 -0.34
N LEU A 22 0.67 -3.54 0.00
CA LEU A 22 0.35 -2.33 0.74
C LEU A 22 0.52 -2.60 2.24
N LEU A 23 1.51 -1.96 2.87
CA LEU A 23 1.72 -2.02 4.30
C LEU A 23 0.83 -0.99 4.99
N VAL A 24 -0.17 -1.44 5.73
CA VAL A 24 -1.10 -0.57 6.46
C VAL A 24 -0.74 -0.60 7.94
N ARG A 25 -0.38 0.56 8.50
CA ARG A 25 -0.05 0.77 9.92
C ARG A 25 -1.10 1.66 10.58
N GLY A 26 -1.38 1.41 11.85
CA GLY A 26 -2.31 2.21 12.65
C GLY A 26 -3.71 1.59 12.72
N PRO A 27 -4.67 2.30 13.35
CA PRO A 27 -6.02 1.81 13.65
C PRO A 27 -6.95 1.82 12.43
N ALA A 28 -6.53 1.21 11.31
CA ALA A 28 -7.31 1.17 10.09
C ALA A 28 -8.44 0.13 10.15
N ARG A 29 -9.67 0.54 9.84
CA ARG A 29 -10.77 -0.40 9.56
C ARG A 29 -10.66 -0.91 8.12
N LEU A 30 -10.78 -2.21 7.94
CA LEU A 30 -10.83 -2.86 6.63
C LEU A 30 -12.27 -3.32 6.42
N VAL A 31 -12.82 -3.02 5.26
CA VAL A 31 -14.15 -3.45 4.86
C VAL A 31 -14.11 -4.07 3.47
N ASP A 32 -15.03 -4.98 3.19
CA ASP A 32 -15.27 -5.46 1.84
C ASP A 32 -16.16 -4.49 1.03
N GLN A 33 -16.57 -4.90 -0.18
CA GLN A 33 -17.39 -4.07 -1.08
C GLN A 33 -18.83 -3.87 -0.57
N GLU A 34 -19.30 -4.75 0.32
CA GLU A 34 -20.63 -4.72 0.93
C GLU A 34 -20.62 -3.95 2.26
N GLY A 35 -19.43 -3.56 2.74
CA GLY A 35 -19.23 -2.85 4.00
C GLY A 35 -19.04 -3.77 5.21
N ASN A 36 -18.94 -5.09 5.02
CA ASN A 36 -18.65 -6.00 6.12
C ASN A 36 -17.21 -5.82 6.58
N GLU A 37 -17.00 -5.84 7.89
CA GLU A 37 -15.67 -5.66 8.47
C GLU A 37 -14.80 -6.90 8.26
N ILE A 38 -13.59 -6.67 7.74
CA ILE A 38 -12.55 -7.69 7.61
C ILE A 38 -11.68 -7.62 8.87
N GLU A 39 -11.74 -8.68 9.67
CA GLU A 39 -10.99 -8.74 10.92
C GLU A 39 -9.48 -8.67 10.67
N ARG A 40 -8.81 -7.77 11.38
CA ARG A 40 -7.35 -7.66 11.42
C ARG A 40 -6.83 -7.94 12.82
N HIS A 41 -6.03 -8.99 12.96
CA HIS A 41 -5.46 -9.37 14.25
C HIS A 41 -4.29 -8.50 14.73
N ARG A 42 -3.83 -7.55 13.90
CA ARG A 42 -2.64 -6.73 14.19
C ARG A 42 -2.78 -5.30 13.69
N ALA A 43 -2.13 -4.36 14.39
CA ALA A 43 -2.10 -2.95 14.03
C ALA A 43 -1.38 -2.69 12.69
N THR A 44 -0.45 -3.57 12.30
CA THR A 44 0.23 -3.51 10.99
C THR A 44 -0.10 -4.73 10.16
N VAL A 45 -0.72 -4.54 9.01
CA VAL A 45 -1.04 -5.64 8.07
C VAL A 45 -0.41 -5.37 6.70
N ALA A 46 -0.31 -6.43 5.90
CA ALA A 46 0.12 -6.36 4.51
C ALA A 46 -1.02 -6.83 3.62
N LEU A 47 -1.55 -5.93 2.78
CA LEU A 47 -2.60 -6.26 1.82
C LEU A 47 -1.98 -6.65 0.49
N CYS A 48 -2.55 -7.67 -0.15
CA CYS A 48 -2.12 -8.10 -1.46
C CYS A 48 -2.40 -7.00 -2.49
N ARG A 49 -1.36 -6.67 -3.26
CA ARG A 49 -1.47 -5.80 -4.44
C ARG A 49 -1.23 -6.55 -5.75
N CYS A 50 -0.63 -7.74 -5.67
CA CYS A 50 -0.20 -8.52 -6.85
C CYS A 50 -1.28 -9.43 -7.45
N GLY A 51 -2.44 -9.58 -6.80
CA GLY A 51 -3.51 -10.47 -7.25
C GLY A 51 -3.26 -11.98 -7.09
N GLY A 52 -2.03 -12.40 -6.76
CA GLY A 52 -1.66 -13.83 -6.68
C GLY A 52 -1.82 -14.51 -5.33
N THR A 53 -2.30 -13.81 -4.29
CA THR A 53 -2.41 -14.38 -2.94
C THR A 53 -3.41 -15.53 -2.88
N ALA A 54 -3.09 -16.58 -2.12
CA ALA A 54 -4.02 -17.64 -1.78
C ALA A 54 -4.91 -17.29 -0.56
N ILE A 55 -4.65 -16.16 0.11
CA ILE A 55 -5.38 -15.70 1.30
C ILE A 55 -5.86 -14.24 1.17
N PRO A 56 -6.75 -13.91 0.20
CA PRO A 56 -7.27 -12.55 0.08
C PRO A 56 -7.94 -12.07 1.37
N PRO A 57 -7.80 -10.77 1.74
CA PRO A 57 -7.07 -9.70 1.05
C PRO A 57 -5.58 -9.61 1.43
N TRP A 58 -5.03 -10.60 2.13
CA TRP A 58 -3.69 -10.55 2.73
C TRP A 58 -2.58 -10.89 1.76
N CYS A 59 -1.39 -10.33 1.98
CA CYS A 59 -0.18 -10.74 1.29
C CYS A 59 0.44 -11.98 1.95
N ASP A 60 0.63 -13.05 1.19
CA ASP A 60 1.32 -14.30 1.58
C ASP A 60 2.76 -14.41 1.05
N GLY A 61 3.20 -13.43 0.26
CA GLY A 61 4.54 -13.43 -0.35
C GLY A 61 4.56 -13.88 -1.81
N THR A 62 3.43 -14.26 -2.39
CA THR A 62 3.35 -14.70 -3.80
C THR A 62 3.92 -13.67 -4.79
N HIS A 63 3.85 -12.37 -4.47
CA HIS A 63 4.46 -11.30 -5.27
C HIS A 63 5.96 -11.50 -5.56
N LYS A 64 6.69 -12.21 -4.68
CA LYS A 64 8.13 -12.47 -4.84
C LYS A 64 8.44 -13.49 -5.93
N VAL A 65 7.47 -14.33 -6.28
CA VAL A 65 7.67 -15.48 -7.18
C VAL A 65 6.81 -15.41 -8.44
N ASN A 66 5.75 -14.61 -8.46
CA ASN A 66 4.85 -14.47 -9.61
C ASN A 66 5.26 -13.35 -10.60
N GLY A 67 6.42 -12.72 -10.40
CA GLY A 67 6.93 -11.68 -11.28
C GLY A 67 6.18 -10.34 -11.19
N TYR A 68 5.42 -10.11 -10.12
CA TYR A 68 4.73 -8.83 -9.91
C TYR A 68 5.71 -7.67 -9.90
N ARG A 69 5.38 -6.62 -10.66
CA ARG A 69 6.06 -5.34 -10.61
C ARG A 69 5.04 -4.22 -10.47
N SER A 70 5.28 -3.33 -9.54
CA SER A 70 4.49 -2.11 -9.44
C SER A 70 5.07 -1.05 -10.36
N GLY A 71 4.22 -0.39 -11.15
CA GLY A 71 4.62 0.67 -12.08
C GLY A 71 5.15 1.95 -11.41
N ASP A 72 5.38 1.94 -10.10
CA ASP A 72 5.75 3.08 -9.29
C ASP A 72 7.14 2.83 -8.68
N GLY A 73 8.15 2.84 -9.54
CA GLY A 73 9.46 3.30 -9.13
C GLY A 73 9.36 4.80 -8.90
N ASP A 74 9.95 5.28 -7.80
CA ASP A 74 10.18 6.69 -7.50
C ASP A 74 8.94 7.44 -6.97
N GLY A 75 8.97 7.82 -5.69
CA GLY A 75 8.08 8.83 -5.11
C GLY A 75 8.30 10.24 -5.68
N ARG A 76 8.46 10.36 -7.01
CA ARG A 76 8.49 11.62 -7.72
C ARG A 76 7.08 11.93 -8.18
N SER A 77 6.44 12.87 -7.50
CA SER A 77 5.31 13.61 -8.03
C SER A 77 5.64 14.03 -9.45
N THR A 78 4.92 13.52 -10.46
CA THR A 78 4.93 14.11 -11.80
C THR A 78 4.12 15.40 -11.75
N ALA A 79 4.67 16.40 -11.07
CA ALA A 79 4.43 17.78 -11.45
C ALA A 79 5.31 18.02 -12.70
N SER A 80 4.72 17.84 -13.87
CA SER A 80 5.14 18.54 -15.07
C SER A 80 3.89 19.16 -15.68
N GLU A 81 3.58 20.37 -15.20
CA GLU A 81 2.89 21.34 -16.04
C GLU A 81 3.82 21.80 -17.18
N ALA A 82 3.18 22.44 -18.15
CA ALA A 82 3.72 23.29 -19.21
C ALA A 82 3.90 22.63 -20.58
N GLY A 83 3.02 23.09 -21.49
CA GLY A 83 3.08 22.80 -22.91
C GLY A 83 4.14 23.62 -23.66
N THR A 84 4.27 23.24 -24.92
CA THR A 84 4.87 23.94 -26.07
C THR A 84 4.36 23.08 -27.23
N GLY A 85 3.47 23.50 -28.12
CA GLY A 85 3.46 24.73 -28.91
C GLY A 85 3.62 24.30 -30.38
N ALA A 86 2.54 24.44 -31.16
CA ALA A 86 2.53 24.64 -32.61
C ALA A 86 1.16 25.19 -33.00
#